data_AF-A0A352JV74-F1
#
_entry.id   AF-A0A352JV74-F1
#
_cell.length_a   1.000
_cell.length_b   1.000
_cell.length_c   1.000
_cell.angle_alpha   90.00
_cell.angle_beta   90.00
_cell.angle_gamma   90.00
#
_symmetry.space_group_name_H-M   'P 1'
#
loop_
_entity.id
_entity.type
_entity.pdbx_description
1 polymer ?
#
loop_
_entity_poly.entity_id
_entity_poly.type
_entity_poly.pdbx_seq_one_letter_code
_entity_poly.pdbx_strand_id
1 'polypeptide(L)'
;IMLRDTAHLQEMDVQWMNKIHSKNHQPLVEPLYTMADVEKSLSSFNGVRYNESVKVTPGVTATFLDAGHILGSAGILLEITENGRKLRVGFSGDAGRPNMPILRDPNLLFDLDVLIMESTYGNRVHPSSEDMEEELAQIVQDASKSKGKIIIPAFAVGRTQMLAYILHKLS
;
A
#
# COMPACT_ATOMS: atom_id res chain seq x y z
N ILE A 1 2.89 -5.33 12.64
CA ILE A 1 3.79 -4.23 13.01
C ILE A 1 3.06 -2.92 12.72
N MET A 2 2.79 -2.57 11.45
CA MET A 2 2.12 -1.31 11.10
C MET A 2 0.79 -1.01 11.84
N LEU A 3 -0.19 -1.94 11.87
CA LEU A 3 -1.48 -1.66 12.54
C LEU A 3 -1.33 -1.36 14.04
N ARG A 4 -0.35 -1.98 14.71
CA ARG A 4 -0.08 -1.71 16.12
C ARG A 4 0.52 -0.32 16.31
N ASP A 5 1.45 0.05 15.43
CA ASP A 5 2.09 1.36 15.44
C ASP A 5 1.06 2.48 15.17
N THR A 6 0.13 2.28 14.23
CA THR A 6 -0.92 3.27 13.94
C THR A 6 -1.90 3.44 15.10
N ALA A 7 -2.31 2.35 15.76
CA ALA A 7 -3.13 2.44 16.98
C ALA A 7 -2.42 3.20 18.09
N HIS A 8 -1.14 2.89 18.32
CA HIS A 8 -0.34 3.56 19.35
C HIS A 8 -0.21 5.07 19.09
N LEU A 9 0.12 5.45 17.85
CA LEU A 9 0.20 6.87 17.46
C LEU A 9 -1.15 7.57 17.64
N GLN A 10 -2.24 6.92 17.25
CA GLN A 10 -3.57 7.49 17.40
C GLN A 10 -3.96 7.71 18.87
N GLU A 11 -3.68 6.75 19.74
CA GLU A 11 -3.90 6.86 21.18
C GLU A 11 -3.08 8.02 21.79
N MET A 12 -1.81 8.16 21.37
CA MET A 12 -0.95 9.27 21.81
C MET A 12 -1.46 10.64 21.32
N ASP A 13 -1.88 10.74 20.07
CA ASP A 13 -2.42 11.98 19.50
C ASP A 13 -3.68 12.42 20.25
N VAL A 14 -4.57 11.48 20.57
CA VAL A 14 -5.77 11.73 21.36
C VAL A 14 -5.44 12.18 22.78
N GLN A 15 -4.46 11.55 23.44
CA GLN A 15 -4.00 11.98 24.76
C GLN A 15 -3.50 13.43 24.74
N TRP A 16 -2.72 13.79 23.72
CA TRP A 16 -2.20 15.15 23.57
C TRP A 16 -3.32 16.16 23.25
N MET A 17 -4.23 15.83 22.33
CA MET A 17 -5.39 16.67 22.00
C MET A 17 -6.29 16.89 23.21
N ASN A 18 -6.59 15.85 23.98
CA ASN A 18 -7.43 15.93 25.18
C ASN A 18 -6.79 16.79 26.27
N LYS A 19 -5.45 16.82 26.38
CA LYS A 19 -4.75 17.75 27.27
C LYS A 19 -4.98 19.22 26.88
N ILE A 20 -5.10 19.51 25.59
CA ILE A 20 -5.40 20.84 25.06
C ILE A 20 -6.89 21.16 25.21
N HIS A 21 -7.77 20.24 24.82
CA HIS A 21 -9.22 20.40 24.90
C HIS A 21 -9.67 20.64 26.35
N SER A 22 -9.11 19.90 27.30
CA SER A 22 -9.40 20.07 28.74
C SER A 22 -9.05 21.49 29.22
N LYS A 23 -7.92 22.07 28.78
CA LYS A 23 -7.56 23.46 29.10
C LYS A 23 -8.50 24.47 28.47
N ASN A 24 -9.00 24.18 27.28
CA ASN A 24 -9.86 25.06 26.50
C ASN A 24 -11.36 24.81 26.74
N HIS A 25 -11.74 23.96 27.70
CA HIS A 25 -13.13 23.57 27.97
C HIS A 25 -13.86 23.02 26.74
N GLN A 26 -13.12 22.32 25.85
CA GLN A 26 -13.65 21.65 24.67
C GLN A 26 -13.99 20.19 24.99
N PRO A 27 -14.93 19.57 24.25
CA PRO A 27 -15.24 18.16 24.40
C PRO A 27 -14.00 17.28 24.17
N LEU A 28 -13.85 16.24 24.98
CA LEU A 28 -12.82 15.23 24.77
C LEU A 28 -13.13 14.40 23.52
N VAL A 29 -12.08 13.89 22.89
CA VAL A 29 -12.15 13.01 21.73
C VAL A 29 -11.60 11.63 22.10
N GLU A 30 -12.05 10.61 21.39
CA GLU A 30 -11.61 9.22 21.54
C GLU A 30 -10.86 8.78 20.27
N PRO A 31 -9.93 7.82 20.36
CA PRO A 31 -9.29 7.26 19.16
C PRO A 31 -10.32 6.50 18.32
N LEU A 32 -10.11 6.43 17.00
CA LEU A 32 -11.00 5.66 16.10
C LEU A 32 -10.93 4.16 16.39
N TYR A 33 -9.76 3.67 16.81
CA TYR A 33 -9.52 2.32 17.27
C TYR A 33 -8.33 2.31 18.23
N THR A 34 -8.27 1.27 19.07
CA THR A 34 -7.24 1.09 20.10
C THR A 34 -6.29 -0.05 19.75
N MET A 35 -5.21 -0.20 20.53
CA MET A 35 -4.35 -1.38 20.43
C MET A 35 -5.14 -2.68 20.63
N ALA A 36 -6.12 -2.69 21.53
CA ALA A 36 -6.96 -3.85 21.80
C ALA A 36 -7.81 -4.25 20.57
N ASP A 37 -8.33 -3.26 19.84
CA ASP A 37 -9.08 -3.50 18.60
C ASP A 37 -8.18 -4.13 17.54
N VAL A 38 -6.94 -3.65 17.41
CA VAL A 38 -5.95 -4.22 16.49
C VAL A 38 -5.65 -5.68 16.82
N GLU A 39 -5.40 -6.02 18.09
CA GLU A 39 -5.16 -7.42 18.49
C GLU A 39 -6.34 -8.33 18.14
N LYS A 40 -7.56 -7.84 18.39
CA LYS A 40 -8.78 -8.57 18.06
C LYS A 40 -8.91 -8.77 16.54
N SER A 41 -8.66 -7.74 15.74
CA SER A 41 -8.70 -7.84 14.28
C SER A 41 -7.65 -8.80 13.75
N LEU A 42 -6.41 -8.73 14.23
CA LEU A 42 -5.30 -9.59 13.79
C LEU A 42 -5.58 -11.07 14.05
N SER A 43 -6.34 -11.41 15.10
CA SER A 43 -6.75 -12.80 15.39
C SER A 43 -7.64 -13.40 14.29
N SER A 44 -8.27 -12.57 13.46
CA SER A 44 -9.14 -12.99 12.36
C SER A 44 -8.40 -13.08 11.01
N PHE A 45 -7.11 -12.75 10.97
CA PHE A 45 -6.34 -12.75 9.72
C PHE A 45 -5.87 -14.15 9.39
N ASN A 46 -6.08 -14.57 8.15
CA ASN A 46 -5.55 -15.82 7.62
C ASN A 46 -4.57 -15.50 6.50
N GLY A 47 -3.30 -15.85 6.69
CA GLY A 47 -2.28 -15.69 5.67
C GLY A 47 -2.51 -16.66 4.52
N VAL A 48 -2.40 -16.17 3.29
CA VAL A 48 -2.53 -16.96 2.07
C VAL A 48 -1.34 -16.70 1.17
N ARG A 49 -0.94 -17.70 0.39
CA ARG A 49 0.16 -17.57 -0.57
C ARG A 49 -0.37 -17.05 -1.89
N TYR A 50 0.49 -16.34 -2.61
CA TYR A 50 0.20 -15.95 -3.99
C TYR A 50 0.04 -17.18 -4.88
N ASN A 51 -0.80 -17.06 -5.89
CA ASN A 51 -1.11 -18.09 -6.89
C ASN A 51 -1.71 -19.39 -6.30
N GLU A 52 -2.08 -19.40 -5.02
CA GLU A 52 -2.81 -20.49 -4.39
C GLU A 52 -4.29 -20.09 -4.23
N SER A 53 -5.17 -20.95 -4.73
CA SER A 53 -6.62 -20.76 -4.62
C SER A 53 -7.12 -21.12 -3.22
N VAL A 54 -7.88 -20.21 -2.61
CA VAL A 54 -8.52 -20.40 -1.31
C VAL A 54 -10.02 -20.32 -1.43
N LYS A 55 -10.72 -21.28 -0.83
CA LYS A 55 -12.19 -21.26 -0.78
C LYS A 55 -12.63 -20.26 0.28
N VAL A 56 -13.32 -19.19 -0.15
CA VAL A 56 -13.81 -18.14 0.75
C VAL A 56 -15.16 -18.55 1.35
N THR A 57 -16.05 -19.06 0.51
CA THR A 57 -17.39 -19.54 0.88
C THR A 57 -17.87 -20.53 -0.19
N PRO A 58 -18.94 -21.35 0.01
CA PRO A 58 -19.44 -22.21 -1.05
C PRO A 58 -19.70 -21.45 -2.35
N GLY A 59 -19.15 -21.95 -3.46
CA GLY A 59 -19.24 -21.32 -4.76
C GLY A 59 -18.27 -20.16 -5.00
N VAL A 60 -17.43 -19.75 -4.04
CA VAL A 60 -16.47 -18.65 -4.22
C VAL A 60 -15.07 -19.07 -3.85
N THR A 61 -14.16 -18.95 -4.80
CA THR A 61 -12.72 -19.14 -4.64
C THR A 61 -12.00 -17.83 -4.91
N ALA A 62 -10.98 -17.51 -4.12
CA ALA A 62 -10.10 -16.38 -4.33
C ALA A 62 -8.68 -16.87 -4.60
N THR A 63 -8.00 -16.26 -5.57
CA THR A 63 -6.57 -16.42 -5.79
C THR A 63 -5.92 -15.04 -5.73
N PHE A 64 -4.92 -14.91 -4.87
CA PHE A 64 -4.17 -13.65 -4.71
C PHE A 64 -2.98 -13.67 -5.65
N LEU A 65 -2.78 -12.58 -6.39
CA LEU A 65 -1.71 -12.42 -7.37
C LEU A 65 -0.87 -11.21 -6.98
N ASP A 66 0.45 -11.26 -7.15
CA ASP A 66 1.31 -10.14 -6.74
C ASP A 66 0.98 -8.89 -7.57
N ALA A 67 0.60 -7.79 -6.92
CA ALA A 67 0.27 -6.56 -7.62
C ALA A 67 1.50 -5.69 -7.90
N GLY A 68 2.69 -6.02 -7.38
CA GLY A 68 3.92 -5.26 -7.64
C GLY A 68 3.91 -3.81 -7.14
N HIS A 69 2.94 -3.40 -6.31
CA HIS A 69 2.78 -2.02 -5.85
C HIS A 69 3.60 -1.70 -4.61
N ILE A 70 3.48 -2.56 -3.59
CA ILE A 70 4.31 -2.58 -2.38
C ILE A 70 4.52 -4.04 -1.97
N LEU A 71 5.45 -4.29 -1.04
CA LEU A 71 5.64 -5.63 -0.51
C LEU A 71 4.33 -6.16 0.10
N GLY A 72 3.86 -7.32 -0.38
CA GLY A 72 2.60 -7.91 0.08
C GLY A 72 1.35 -7.40 -0.64
N SER A 73 1.47 -6.47 -1.59
CA SER A 73 0.33 -6.02 -2.40
C SER A 73 -0.23 -7.15 -3.26
N ALA A 74 -1.55 -7.17 -3.46
CA ALA A 74 -2.19 -8.23 -4.20
C ALA A 74 -3.35 -7.74 -5.06
N GLY A 75 -3.41 -8.23 -6.29
CA GLY A 75 -4.65 -8.35 -7.04
C GLY A 75 -5.38 -9.62 -6.61
N ILE A 76 -6.70 -9.64 -6.80
CA ILE A 76 -7.55 -10.78 -6.41
C ILE A 76 -8.33 -11.25 -7.62
N LEU A 77 -8.14 -12.51 -7.99
CA LEU A 77 -9.03 -13.23 -8.89
C LEU A 77 -10.09 -13.94 -8.06
N LEU A 78 -11.36 -13.60 -8.26
CA LEU A 78 -12.50 -14.33 -7.72
C LEU A 78 -13.11 -15.21 -8.81
N GLU A 79 -13.25 -16.49 -8.50
CA GLU A 79 -14.01 -17.44 -9.29
C GLU A 79 -15.29 -17.79 -8.54
N ILE A 80 -16.43 -17.36 -9.10
CA ILE A 80 -17.75 -17.45 -8.49
C ILE A 80 -18.61 -18.42 -9.31
N THR A 81 -19.22 -19.39 -8.65
CA THR A 81 -20.17 -20.33 -9.22
C THR A 81 -21.49 -20.22 -8.46
N GLU A 82 -22.53 -19.74 -9.14
CA GLU A 82 -23.88 -19.59 -8.59
C GLU A 82 -24.91 -20.09 -9.58
N ASN A 83 -25.83 -20.96 -9.14
CA ASN A 83 -26.89 -21.53 -9.98
C ASN A 83 -26.38 -22.14 -11.31
N GLY A 84 -25.19 -22.75 -11.31
CA GLY A 84 -24.56 -23.36 -12.48
C GLY A 84 -23.84 -22.38 -13.41
N ARG A 85 -23.92 -21.07 -13.16
CA ARG A 85 -23.18 -20.03 -13.89
C ARG A 85 -21.83 -19.79 -13.23
N LYS A 86 -20.78 -19.71 -14.04
CA LYS A 86 -19.43 -19.31 -13.61
C LYS A 86 -19.19 -17.84 -13.96
N LEU A 87 -18.53 -17.13 -13.07
CA LEU A 87 -18.13 -15.74 -13.24
C LEU A 87 -16.71 -15.55 -12.69
N ARG A 88 -15.84 -14.91 -13.46
CA ARG A 88 -14.47 -14.55 -13.07
C ARG A 88 -14.35 -13.04 -12.93
N VAL A 89 -14.10 -12.59 -11.71
CA VAL A 89 -13.98 -11.16 -11.36
C VAL A 89 -12.55 -10.88 -10.89
N GLY A 90 -11.88 -9.94 -11.53
CA GLY A 90 -10.58 -9.45 -11.08
C GLY A 90 -10.71 -8.14 -10.33
N PHE A 91 -10.00 -8.02 -9.21
CA PHE A 91 -9.72 -6.75 -8.54
C PHE A 91 -8.23 -6.48 -8.65
N SER A 92 -7.82 -5.36 -9.23
CA SER A 92 -6.39 -5.06 -9.36
C SER A 92 -5.71 -4.74 -8.02
N GLY A 93 -6.47 -4.18 -7.07
CA GLY A 93 -5.87 -3.38 -6.00
C GLY A 93 -5.15 -2.16 -6.59
N ASP A 94 -4.20 -1.60 -5.85
CA ASP A 94 -3.29 -0.61 -6.43
C ASP A 94 -2.23 -1.34 -7.25
N ALA A 95 -2.08 -0.96 -8.52
CA ALA A 95 -1.22 -1.69 -9.44
C ALA A 95 0.20 -1.12 -9.43
N GLY A 96 1.16 -2.03 -9.33
CA GLY A 96 2.57 -1.78 -9.51
C GLY A 96 2.93 -1.48 -10.97
N ARG A 97 4.17 -1.05 -11.16
CA ARG A 97 4.77 -0.92 -12.49
C ARG A 97 5.78 -2.04 -12.69
N PRO A 98 5.92 -2.55 -13.92
CA PRO A 98 7.00 -3.48 -14.23
C PRO A 98 8.37 -2.79 -14.11
N ASN A 99 9.41 -3.59 -13.94
CA ASN A 99 10.82 -3.18 -13.87
C ASN A 99 11.13 -2.19 -12.73
N MET A 100 10.34 -2.21 -11.66
CA MET A 100 10.63 -1.43 -10.47
C MET A 100 11.76 -2.09 -9.67
N PRO A 101 12.73 -1.33 -9.15
CA PRO A 101 13.73 -1.88 -8.24
C PRO A 101 13.04 -2.51 -7.01
N ILE A 102 13.58 -3.65 -6.53
CA ILE A 102 13.15 -4.38 -5.32
C ILE A 102 11.84 -5.17 -5.46
N LEU A 103 10.82 -4.63 -6.14
CA LEU A 103 9.52 -5.27 -6.29
C LEU A 103 9.49 -6.23 -7.49
N ARG A 104 8.62 -7.24 -7.41
CA ARG A 104 8.32 -8.11 -8.56
C ARG A 104 7.38 -7.39 -9.50
N ASP A 105 7.44 -7.77 -10.78
CA ASP A 105 6.49 -7.29 -11.76
C ASP A 105 5.06 -7.72 -11.38
N PRO A 106 4.05 -6.86 -11.61
CA PRO A 106 2.67 -7.21 -11.34
C PRO A 106 2.23 -8.41 -12.16
N ASN A 107 1.59 -9.37 -11.49
CA ASN A 107 0.87 -10.44 -12.17
C ASN A 107 -0.35 -9.87 -12.89
N LEU A 108 -0.46 -10.18 -14.16
CA LEU A 108 -1.61 -9.79 -14.97
C LEU A 108 -2.82 -10.67 -14.67
N LEU A 109 -3.96 -10.02 -14.49
CA LEU A 109 -5.26 -10.68 -14.37
C LEU A 109 -5.82 -10.92 -15.78
N PHE A 110 -5.91 -12.18 -16.20
CA PHE A 110 -6.42 -12.57 -17.51
C PHE A 110 -7.71 -13.40 -17.41
N ASP A 111 -8.38 -13.54 -18.55
CA ASP A 111 -9.58 -14.38 -18.72
C ASP A 111 -10.70 -14.06 -17.72
N LEU A 112 -11.00 -12.77 -17.59
CA LEU A 112 -12.01 -12.24 -16.70
C LEU A 112 -13.29 -11.90 -17.44
N ASP A 113 -14.43 -12.09 -16.79
CA ASP A 113 -15.70 -11.52 -17.23
C ASP A 113 -15.82 -10.05 -16.79
N VAL A 114 -15.26 -9.72 -15.62
CA VAL A 114 -15.27 -8.37 -15.04
C VAL A 114 -13.91 -8.04 -14.45
N LEU A 115 -13.40 -6.85 -14.74
CA LEU A 115 -12.22 -6.28 -14.08
C LEU A 115 -12.61 -4.98 -13.36
N ILE A 116 -12.31 -4.91 -12.07
CA ILE A 116 -12.42 -3.72 -11.25
C ILE A 116 -10.99 -3.25 -10.98
N MET A 117 -10.64 -2.09 -11.52
CA MET A 117 -9.28 -1.58 -11.45
C MET A 117 -9.20 -0.17 -10.89
N GLU A 118 -8.06 0.11 -10.26
CA GLU A 118 -7.70 1.46 -9.85
C GLU A 118 -7.48 2.37 -11.08
N SER A 119 -7.51 3.68 -10.85
CA SER A 119 -7.32 4.68 -11.92
C SER A 119 -6.56 5.92 -11.44
N THR A 120 -5.72 5.77 -10.42
CA THR A 120 -5.00 6.88 -9.74
C THR A 120 -4.26 7.78 -10.72
N TYR A 121 -3.71 7.19 -11.79
CA TYR A 121 -2.99 7.90 -12.85
C TYR A 121 -3.60 7.69 -14.25
N GLY A 122 -4.89 7.40 -14.34
CA GLY A 122 -5.57 7.12 -15.62
C GLY A 122 -5.52 8.27 -16.64
N ASN A 123 -5.13 9.47 -16.22
CA ASN A 123 -5.01 10.66 -17.05
C ASN A 123 -3.57 11.08 -17.39
N ARG A 124 -2.54 10.31 -17.01
CA ARG A 124 -1.13 10.71 -17.19
C ARG A 124 -0.27 9.54 -17.68
N VAL A 125 0.64 9.84 -18.60
CA VAL A 125 1.75 8.94 -18.94
C VAL A 125 2.92 9.28 -18.01
N HIS A 126 3.51 8.26 -17.39
CA HIS A 126 4.66 8.47 -16.54
C HIS A 126 5.97 8.36 -17.32
N PRO A 127 6.99 9.16 -16.94
CA PRO A 127 8.33 9.02 -17.50
C PRO A 127 8.96 7.68 -17.11
N SER A 128 10.04 7.32 -17.79
CA SER A 128 10.74 6.05 -17.54
C SER A 128 11.41 6.05 -16.17
N SER A 129 11.78 4.87 -15.67
CA SER A 129 12.55 4.75 -14.43
C SER A 129 13.93 5.38 -14.51
N GLU A 130 14.54 5.40 -15.69
CA GLU A 130 15.87 5.99 -15.95
C GLU A 130 15.81 7.51 -15.79
N ASP A 131 14.79 8.16 -16.36
CA ASP A 131 14.57 9.60 -16.23
C ASP A 131 14.42 10.03 -14.75
N MET A 132 13.79 9.18 -13.93
CA MET A 132 13.56 9.45 -12.51
C MET A 132 14.87 9.42 -11.69
N GLU A 133 15.79 8.51 -12.00
CA GLU A 133 17.08 8.42 -11.29
C GLU A 133 17.95 9.65 -11.58
N GLU A 134 18.00 10.09 -12.85
CA GLU A 134 18.74 11.29 -13.25
C GLU A 134 18.15 12.56 -12.62
N GLU A 135 16.82 12.69 -12.59
CA GLU A 135 16.15 13.83 -11.96
C GLU A 135 16.48 13.90 -10.45
N LEU A 136 16.42 12.77 -9.75
CA LEU A 136 16.78 12.71 -8.33
C LEU A 136 18.26 13.06 -8.10
N ALA A 137 19.16 12.56 -8.95
CA ALA A 137 20.58 12.85 -8.87
C ALA A 137 20.85 14.36 -9.01
N GLN A 138 20.17 15.01 -9.96
CA GLN A 138 20.29 16.45 -10.19
C GLN A 138 19.82 17.25 -8.96
N ILE A 139 18.67 16.90 -8.39
CA ILE A 139 18.13 17.52 -7.17
C ILE A 139 19.13 17.38 -6.01
N VAL A 140 19.72 16.20 -5.83
CA VAL A 140 20.72 15.94 -4.78
C VAL A 140 21.98 16.78 -4.98
N GLN A 141 22.48 16.87 -6.20
CA GLN A 141 23.65 17.69 -6.52
C GLN A 141 23.41 19.18 -6.25
N ASP A 142 22.24 19.71 -6.62
CA ASP A 142 21.92 21.12 -6.47
C ASP A 142 21.71 21.50 -5.00
N ALA A 143 21.08 20.62 -4.21
CA ALA A 143 21.00 20.78 -2.76
C ALA A 143 22.39 20.76 -2.11
N SER A 144 23.28 19.87 -2.56
CA SER A 144 24.66 19.80 -2.07
C SER A 144 25.46 21.07 -2.38
N LYS A 145 25.40 21.56 -3.62
CA LYS A 145 26.07 22.81 -4.05
C LYS A 145 25.59 24.02 -3.26
N SER A 146 24.29 24.10 -2.98
CA SER A 146 23.68 25.19 -2.22
C SER A 146 23.80 25.03 -0.70
N LYS A 147 24.38 23.92 -0.21
CA LYS A 147 24.41 23.54 1.22
C LYS A 147 23.01 23.49 1.85
N GLY A 148 22.01 23.16 1.04
CA GLY A 148 20.62 23.00 1.45
C GLY A 148 20.34 21.65 2.10
N LYS A 149 19.12 21.49 2.61
CA LYS A 149 18.61 20.21 3.13
C LYS A 149 17.50 19.71 2.22
N ILE A 150 17.47 18.41 1.94
CA ILE A 150 16.37 17.76 1.23
C ILE A 150 15.47 17.10 2.27
N ILE A 151 14.18 17.43 2.26
CA ILE A 151 13.17 16.83 3.12
C ILE A 151 12.21 16.06 2.21
N ILE A 152 12.14 14.74 2.38
CA ILE A 152 11.28 13.87 1.57
C ILE A 152 10.23 13.23 2.50
N PRO A 153 8.97 13.69 2.47
CA PRO A 153 7.90 13.00 3.16
C PRO A 153 7.58 11.70 2.42
N ALA A 154 7.60 10.57 3.12
CA ALA A 154 7.30 9.27 2.54
C ALA A 154 6.63 8.34 3.56
N PHE A 155 5.82 7.40 3.06
CA PHE A 155 5.20 6.36 3.88
C PHE A 155 6.23 5.35 4.39
N ALA A 156 5.95 4.71 5.53
CA ALA A 156 6.85 3.72 6.14
C ALA A 156 7.13 2.51 5.22
N VAL A 157 6.21 2.18 4.31
CA VAL A 157 6.35 1.08 3.33
C VAL A 157 6.01 1.60 1.93
N GLY A 158 6.84 1.26 0.95
CA GLY A 158 6.64 1.56 -0.47
C GLY A 158 7.78 2.40 -1.04
N ARG A 159 7.52 3.69 -1.28
CA ARG A 159 8.45 4.59 -1.98
C ARG A 159 9.75 4.89 -1.23
N THR A 160 9.76 4.75 0.09
CA THR A 160 10.96 4.95 0.93
C THR A 160 12.07 3.97 0.59
N GLN A 161 11.74 2.68 0.37
CA GLN A 161 12.71 1.65 0.02
C GLN A 161 13.35 1.92 -1.34
N MET A 162 12.54 2.35 -2.31
CA MET A 162 13.01 2.74 -3.64
C MET A 162 13.95 3.94 -3.57
N LEU A 163 13.59 4.99 -2.83
CA LEU A 163 14.43 6.17 -2.65
C LEU A 163 15.77 5.83 -1.99
N ALA A 164 15.77 5.00 -0.94
CA ALA A 164 17.00 4.56 -0.28
C ALA A 164 17.91 3.80 -1.25
N TYR A 165 17.34 2.94 -2.10
CA TYR A 165 18.09 2.20 -3.12
C TYR A 165 18.71 3.13 -4.17
N ILE A 166 17.95 4.07 -4.73
CA ILE A 166 18.47 5.00 -5.74
C ILE A 166 19.57 5.89 -5.13
N LEU A 167 19.36 6.41 -3.92
CA LEU A 167 20.38 7.22 -3.23
C LEU A 167 21.67 6.43 -2.97
N HIS A 168 21.56 5.14 -2.65
CA HIS A 168 22.73 4.26 -2.50
C HIS A 168 23.45 4.00 -3.83
N LYS A 169 22.73 3.94 -4.96
CA LYS A 169 23.33 3.81 -6.29
C LYS A 169 24.10 5.08 -6.71
N LEU A 170 23.68 6.24 -6.20
CA LEU A 170 24.28 7.55 -6.48
C LEU A 170 25.45 7.92 -5.56
N SER A 171 25.70 7.14 -4.49
CA SER A 171 26.82 7.32 -3.55
C SER A 171 28.08 6.61 -4.02
#